data_AF-X1VRN1-F1
#
_entry.id   AF-X1VRN1-F1
#
_cell.length_a   1.000
_cell.length_b   1.000
_cell.length_c   1.000
_cell.angle_alpha   90.00
_cell.angle_beta   90.00
_cell.angle_gamma   90.00
#
_symmetry.space_group_name_H-M   'P 1'
#
loop_
_entity.id
_entity.type
_entity.pdbx_description
1 polymer ?
#
loop_
_entity_poly.entity_id
_entity_poly.type
_entity_poly.pdbx_seq_one_letter_code
_entity_poly.pdbx_strand_id
1 'polypeptide(L)'
;MITRKPEDVAVHKNPHNVEAKKLYDYPSAIIIHLTLKPGESLIKHLTPTDVAFFVLEGKGVVQIGEERKEVGLPEIDILEV
;
A
#
# COMPACT_ATOMS: atom_id res chain seq x y z
N MET A 1 7.47 21.46 4.67
CA MET A 1 7.77 20.34 3.74
C MET A 1 8.24 19.16 4.57
N ILE A 2 7.61 18.00 4.45
CA ILE A 2 8.04 16.77 5.14
C ILE A 2 8.78 15.92 4.11
N THR A 3 10.00 15.50 4.44
CA THR A 3 10.79 14.57 3.63
C THR A 3 11.19 13.39 4.50
N ARG A 4 11.02 12.16 3.99
CA ARG A 4 11.45 10.93 4.64
C ARG A 4 11.94 9.94 3.60
N LYS A 5 13.04 9.26 3.88
CA LYS A 5 13.48 8.12 3.06
C LYS A 5 12.90 6.84 3.64
N PRO A 6 12.42 5.90 2.82
CA PRO A 6 11.94 4.62 3.31
C PRO A 6 12.99 3.79 4.06
N GLU A 7 14.28 3.99 3.79
CA GLU A 7 15.35 3.32 4.55
C GLU A 7 15.40 3.75 6.03
N ASP A 8 15.01 4.99 6.32
CA ASP A 8 15.10 5.58 7.67
C ASP A 8 13.85 5.29 8.53
N VAL A 9 12.84 4.63 7.96
CA VAL A 9 11.56 4.36 8.64
C VAL A 9 11.49 2.90 9.05
N ALA A 10 11.31 2.67 10.35
CA ALA A 10 11.15 1.33 10.91
C ALA A 10 9.93 0.61 10.32
N VAL A 11 10.10 -0.69 10.07
CA VAL A 11 9.00 -1.57 9.69
C VAL A 11 8.06 -1.72 10.89
N HIS A 12 6.77 -1.46 10.69
CA HIS A 12 5.78 -1.67 11.75
C HIS A 12 5.14 -3.05 11.61
N LYS A 13 4.91 -3.69 12.77
CA LYS A 13 4.20 -4.97 12.81
C LYS A 13 2.75 -4.73 12.43
N ASN A 14 2.24 -5.50 11.48
CA ASN A 14 0.87 -5.41 10.99
C ASN A 14 0.24 -6.82 10.87
N PRO A 15 -1.10 -6.93 10.85
CA PRO A 15 -1.80 -8.21 10.76
C PRO A 15 -1.52 -9.01 9.48
N HIS A 16 -0.98 -8.35 8.45
CA HIS A 16 -0.68 -8.98 7.17
C HIS A 16 0.69 -9.66 7.15
N ASN A 17 1.52 -9.42 8.18
CA ASN A 17 2.87 -9.95 8.28
C ASN A 17 3.76 -9.57 7.07
N VAL A 18 3.50 -8.39 6.48
CA VAL A 18 4.26 -7.84 5.34
C VAL A 18 5.15 -6.69 5.79
N GLU A 19 6.14 -6.32 4.99
CA GLU A 19 6.94 -5.12 5.26
C GLU A 19 6.12 -3.86 4.94
N ALA A 20 5.80 -3.09 5.98
CA ALA A 20 5.03 -1.86 5.86
C ALA A 20 5.70 -0.72 6.64
N LYS A 21 5.94 0.41 5.98
CA LYS A 21 6.61 1.58 6.55
C LYS A 21 5.73 2.81 6.41
N LYS A 22 5.30 3.40 7.53
CA LYS A 22 4.48 4.63 7.52
C LYS A 22 5.36 5.85 7.27
N LEU A 23 5.39 6.33 6.03
CA LEU A 23 6.14 7.53 5.65
C LEU A 23 5.44 8.82 6.10
N TYR A 24 4.12 8.80 6.18
CA TYR A 24 3.30 9.93 6.63
C TYR A 24 2.12 9.39 7.44
N ASP A 25 1.86 9.97 8.62
CA ASP A 25 0.76 9.59 9.50
C ASP A 25 0.27 10.85 10.23
N TYR A 26 -0.73 11.51 9.65
CA TYR A 26 -1.34 12.73 10.18
C TYR A 26 -2.86 12.67 9.96
N PRO A 27 -3.66 13.51 10.64
CA PRO A 27 -5.12 13.50 10.49
C PRO A 27 -5.63 13.68 9.06
N SER A 28 -4.81 14.27 8.17
CA SER A 28 -5.18 14.52 6.78
C SER A 28 -5.03 13.29 5.87
N ALA A 29 -4.06 12.42 6.14
CA ALA A 29 -3.73 11.29 5.27
C ALA A 29 -2.70 10.36 5.94
N ILE A 30 -2.61 9.13 5.41
CA ILE A 30 -1.55 8.18 5.73
C ILE A 30 -0.89 7.73 4.43
N ILE A 31 0.44 7.71 4.39
CA ILE A 31 1.21 7.14 3.28
C ILE A 31 2.04 5.98 3.83
N ILE A 32 1.80 4.80 3.29
CA ILE A 32 2.50 3.57 3.67
C ILE A 32 3.30 3.08 2.45
N HIS A 33 4.61 2.92 2.63
CA HIS A 33 5.42 2.17 1.70
C HIS A 33 5.32 0.68 2.04
N LEU A 34 4.75 -0.09 1.12
CA LEU A 34 4.50 -1.52 1.28
C LEU A 34 5.42 -2.31 0.36
N THR A 35 6.01 -3.38 0.88
CA THR A 35 6.73 -4.37 0.09
C THR A 35 6.10 -5.73 0.30
N LEU A 36 5.66 -6.35 -0.79
CA LEU A 36 5.11 -7.69 -0.81
C LEU A 36 6.11 -8.63 -1.46
N LYS A 37 6.55 -9.66 -0.73
CA LYS A 37 7.32 -10.77 -1.31
C LYS A 37 6.38 -11.72 -2.06
N PRO A 38 6.90 -12.54 -2.98
CA PRO A 38 6.08 -13.55 -3.65
C PRO A 38 5.32 -14.43 -2.65
N GLY A 39 3.99 -14.50 -2.81
CA GLY A 39 3.09 -15.22 -1.91
C GLY A 39 2.54 -14.42 -0.72
N GLU A 40 3.07 -13.22 -0.45
CA GLU A 40 2.49 -12.31 0.54
C GLU A 40 1.27 -11.57 -0.03
N SER A 41 0.34 -11.21 0.85
CA SER A 41 -0.87 -10.47 0.48
C SER A 41 -1.37 -9.64 1.66
N LEU A 42 -2.15 -8.63 1.36
CA LEU A 42 -2.94 -7.95 2.37
C LEU A 42 -4.22 -8.75 2.63
N ILE A 43 -4.48 -9.05 3.90
CA ILE A 43 -5.74 -9.66 4.33
C ILE A 43 -6.87 -8.70 3.95
N LYS A 44 -7.92 -9.21 3.30
CA LYS A 44 -9.11 -8.44 2.95
C LYS A 44 -9.66 -7.74 4.20
N HIS A 45 -9.84 -6.44 4.11
CA HIS A 45 -10.40 -5.62 5.16
C HIS A 45 -11.23 -4.49 4.56
N LEU A 46 -12.18 -3.98 5.33
CA LEU A 46 -12.92 -2.77 5.03
C LEU A 46 -12.22 -1.60 5.72
N THR A 47 -12.04 -0.49 5.01
CA THR A 47 -11.52 0.76 5.57
C THR A 47 -12.53 1.89 5.34
N PRO A 48 -12.75 2.80 6.30
CA PRO A 48 -13.71 3.90 6.16
C PRO A 48 -13.15 5.10 5.37
N THR A 49 -12.01 4.93 4.70
CA THR A 49 -11.29 5.99 3.98
C THR A 49 -10.95 5.54 2.57
N ASP A 50 -10.85 6.50 1.65
CA ASP A 50 -10.36 6.24 0.30
C ASP A 50 -8.90 5.77 0.33
N VAL A 51 -8.54 4.95 -0.66
CA VAL A 51 -7.18 4.39 -0.80
C VAL A 51 -6.75 4.47 -2.26
N ALA A 52 -5.50 4.88 -2.50
CA ALA A 52 -4.85 4.77 -3.80
C ALA A 52 -3.61 3.89 -3.69
N PHE A 53 -3.37 3.07 -4.72
CA PHE A 53 -2.18 2.23 -4.81
C PHE A 53 -1.26 2.76 -5.91
N PHE A 54 0.01 2.91 -5.58
CA PHE A 54 1.04 3.30 -6.54
C PHE A 54 2.12 2.22 -6.61
N VAL A 55 2.25 1.59 -7.79
CA VAL A 55 3.19 0.48 -7.99
C VAL A 55 4.55 1.03 -8.37
N LEU A 56 5.48 0.98 -7.42
CA LEU A 56 6.87 1.42 -7.61
C LEU A 56 7.76 0.35 -8.25
N GLU A 57 7.47 -0.93 -8.02
CA GLU A 57 8.21 -2.05 -8.60
C GLU A 57 7.36 -3.32 -8.66
N GLY A 58 7.61 -4.17 -9.65
CA GLY A 58 7.01 -5.51 -9.75
C GLY A 58 5.64 -5.54 -10.42
N LYS A 59 4.90 -6.61 -10.14
CA LYS A 59 3.53 -6.84 -10.61
C LYS A 59 2.72 -7.48 -9.50
N GLY A 60 1.42 -7.21 -9.48
CA GLY A 60 0.51 -7.77 -8.50
C GLY A 60 -0.94 -7.68 -8.94
N VAL A 61 -1.84 -8.03 -8.03
CA VAL A 61 -3.29 -7.89 -8.24
C VAL A 61 -3.84 -7.03 -7.11
N VAL A 62 -4.52 -5.95 -7.48
CA VAL A 62 -5.33 -5.16 -6.55
C VAL A 62 -6.76 -5.67 -6.63
N GLN A 63 -7.36 -5.94 -5.46
CA GLN A 63 -8.77 -6.31 -5.36
C GLN A 63 -9.50 -5.31 -4.46
N ILE A 64 -10.61 -4.76 -4.96
CA ILE A 64 -11.50 -3.86 -4.23
C ILE A 64 -12.94 -4.31 -4.47
N GLY A 65 -13.62 -4.70 -3.39
CA GLY A 65 -14.90 -5.40 -3.50
C GLY A 65 -14.79 -6.64 -4.41
N GLU A 66 -15.59 -6.66 -5.46
CA GLU A 66 -15.59 -7.69 -6.51
C GLU A 66 -14.67 -7.37 -7.69
N GLU A 67 -14.15 -6.14 -7.77
CA GLU A 67 -13.25 -5.72 -8.83
C GLU A 67 -11.83 -6.22 -8.57
N ARG A 68 -11.18 -6.71 -9.63
CA ARG A 68 -9.79 -7.15 -9.61
C ARG A 68 -9.06 -6.57 -10.82
N LYS A 69 -7.89 -6.00 -10.58
CA LYS A 69 -7.02 -5.47 -11.62
C LYS A 69 -5.60 -5.97 -11.44
N GLU A 70 -5.00 -6.50 -12.52
CA GLU A 70 -3.56 -6.74 -12.58
C GLU A 70 -2.85 -5.40 -12.76
N VAL A 71 -1.85 -5.16 -11.94
CA VAL A 71 -1.10 -3.89 -11.90
C VAL A 71 0.39 -4.15 -12.08
N GLY A 72 1.08 -3.22 -12.73
CA GLY A 72 2.51 -3.33 -13.03
C GLY A 72 3.20 -1.98 -13.16
N LEU A 73 4.52 -2.02 -13.32
CA LEU A 73 5.39 -0.86 -13.35
C LEU A 73 5.29 0.04 -14.60
N PRO A 74 5.45 1.38 -14.44
CA PRO A 74 4.85 2.23 -13.40
C PRO A 74 3.44 2.68 -13.83
N GLU A 75 2.43 2.23 -13.08
CA GLU A 75 1.02 2.59 -13.27
C GLU A 75 0.45 3.15 -11.95
N ILE A 76 -0.29 4.26 -12.03
CA ILE A 76 -1.10 4.77 -10.92
C ILE A 76 -2.49 4.16 -11.08
N ASP A 77 -2.94 3.41 -10.08
CA ASP A 77 -4.31 2.94 -10.01
C ASP A 77 -5.05 3.62 -8.87
N ILE A 78 -5.96 4.51 -9.27
CA ILE A 78 -6.95 5.12 -8.39
C ILE A 78 -8.23 4.34 -8.63
N LEU A 79 -8.61 3.54 -7.64
CA LEU A 79 -9.92 2.90 -7.61
C LEU A 79 -10.71 3.61 -6.50
N GLU A 80 -11.85 4.19 -6.85
CA GLU A 80 -12.78 4.75 -5.86
C GLU A 80 -13.44 3.57 -5.12
N VAL A 81 -13.33 3.56 -3.79
CA VAL A 81 -13.88 2.50 -2.90
C VAL A 81 -15.30 2.86 -2.48
#